data_AF-A0A2H5DXP0-F1
#
_entry.id   AF-A0A2H5DXP0-F1
#
_cell.length_a   1.000
_cell.length_b   1.000
_cell.length_c   1.000
_cell.angle_alpha   90.00
_cell.angle_beta   90.00
_cell.angle_gamma   90.00
#
_symmetry.space_group_name_H-M   'P 1'
#
loop_
_entity.id
_entity.type
_entity.pdbx_description
1 polymer ?
#
loop_
_entity_poly.entity_id
_entity_poly.type
_entity_poly.pdbx_seq_one_letter_code
_entity_poly.pdbx_strand_id
1 'polypeptide(L)'
;MRPFKLSDLQALSEKPEKDDAAWLAGAADAIGYLKANTQNDEIIIYASGNSVLIHGALALAKNVTPPDGDALQNMHMMMDDCWKIQKSWGGGQGHRMYLEPPLDGSKSFKGGEALIFRRVFNGVAESRSSIELSQKLVHSLDLHYLRERNAYCRLDARGDIEDVIKIIQRKASPPFEHLDVVTILRKDLDAYMALSKTCLVLKFDFTRVRWGSFAGWGHTNRYNKDEVDLFYHGGVDGEASYCNGAMIVRPQVTVRGLVKAWKDEENPSKRKYATFKIFDRKNNCNVETSCGPGSLSNYFQKSDLPWEISPAFFRPEVLHRFKADPEKYALEDRSITCRNAWYLKSYDINEAGQVHAYIGDLARLPYEEQLYWQSFNEWPKGTISARAFQTDIAGDWDLSYEPLGALKHTISAMEKDPPAWWKSRGTALSDAVRYPATDSVKEWGDEVLALDQYLVEGFLQKPLSDVAKSGGRSIEPKWASLRVLQEALVAKGATEDHAKLLVQPMQKLHALRTEVRGHASTEKKKKAISEARTDYGNLREHFTHVVTECERALAEILRIFDIKLDS
;
A
#
# COMPACT_ATOMS: atom_id res chain seq x y z
N MET A 1 18.85 -12.92 9.75
CA MET A 1 19.76 -12.06 8.98
C MET A 1 19.83 -10.70 9.65
N ARG A 2 20.81 -9.85 9.33
CA ARG A 2 21.03 -8.56 10.01
C ARG A 2 20.45 -7.42 9.16
N PRO A 3 19.76 -6.43 9.76
CA PRO A 3 19.27 -5.27 9.02
C PRO A 3 20.44 -4.37 8.62
N PHE A 4 20.32 -3.71 7.46
CA PHE A 4 21.25 -2.67 7.04
C PHE A 4 21.22 -1.50 8.02
N LYS A 5 22.40 -1.00 8.40
CA LYS A 5 22.57 0.19 9.24
C LYS A 5 23.39 1.23 8.50
N LEU A 6 22.79 2.40 8.27
CA LEU A 6 23.46 3.52 7.60
C LEU A 6 24.68 4.01 8.40
N SER A 7 24.61 3.98 9.73
CA SER A 7 25.72 4.37 10.63
C SER A 7 27.01 3.60 10.35
N ASP A 8 26.88 2.32 10.03
CA ASP A 8 28.03 1.43 9.82
C ASP A 8 28.74 1.80 8.50
N LEU A 9 27.97 2.15 7.46
CA LEU A 9 28.54 2.67 6.20
C LEU A 9 29.12 4.07 6.38
N GLN A 10 28.46 4.93 7.15
CA GLN A 10 28.94 6.28 7.45
C GLN A 10 30.30 6.24 8.14
N ALA A 11 30.49 5.34 9.11
CA ALA A 11 31.79 5.16 9.78
C ALA A 11 32.92 4.74 8.82
N LEU A 12 32.60 4.10 7.68
CA LEU A 12 33.59 3.78 6.65
C LEU A 12 33.89 4.95 5.72
N SER A 13 32.89 5.81 5.48
CA SER A 13 32.97 6.92 4.53
C SER A 13 33.43 8.23 5.16
N GLU A 14 33.15 8.45 6.43
CA GLU A 14 33.34 9.71 7.12
C GLU A 14 34.44 9.58 8.17
N LYS A 15 35.36 10.55 8.15
CA LYS A 15 36.48 10.60 9.06
C LYS A 15 36.00 10.91 10.49
N PRO A 16 36.43 10.15 11.52
CA PRO A 16 36.07 10.45 12.89
C PRO A 16 36.72 11.76 13.39
N GLU A 17 36.11 12.39 14.39
CA GLU A 17 36.64 13.63 15.00
C GLU A 17 37.88 13.40 15.87
N LYS A 18 38.06 12.19 16.41
CA LYS A 18 39.18 11.81 17.26
C LYS A 18 39.84 10.54 16.71
N ASP A 19 41.15 10.44 16.88
CA ASP A 19 41.95 9.28 16.48
C ASP A 19 41.81 8.92 14.98
N ASP A 20 41.90 9.94 14.11
CA ASP A 20 41.71 9.79 12.67
C ASP A 20 42.86 9.06 11.95
N ALA A 21 44.04 8.98 12.56
CA ALA A 21 45.22 8.31 11.99
C ALA A 21 44.99 6.80 11.79
N ALA A 22 44.42 6.11 12.78
CA ALA A 22 44.09 4.69 12.66
C ALA A 22 43.04 4.45 11.56
N TRP A 23 42.02 5.31 11.51
CA TRP A 23 41.01 5.26 10.45
C TRP A 23 41.62 5.49 9.07
N LEU A 24 42.51 6.48 8.93
CA LEU A 24 43.19 6.82 7.68
C LEU A 24 44.08 5.69 7.16
N ALA A 25 44.73 4.93 8.04
CA ALA A 25 45.55 3.76 7.67
C ALA A 25 44.73 2.47 7.45
N GLY A 26 43.46 2.45 7.88
CA GLY A 26 42.63 1.25 7.98
C GLY A 26 41.62 1.02 6.84
N ALA A 27 41.86 1.45 5.60
CA ALA A 27 40.89 1.26 4.51
C ALA A 27 40.51 -0.22 4.28
N ALA A 28 41.44 -1.15 4.56
CA ALA A 28 41.20 -2.60 4.44
C ALA A 28 40.10 -3.13 5.38
N ASP A 29 39.79 -2.43 6.47
CA ASP A 29 38.74 -2.83 7.43
C ASP A 29 37.35 -2.87 6.78
N ALA A 30 37.16 -2.10 5.69
CA ALA A 30 35.94 -2.08 4.91
C ALA A 30 35.63 -3.42 4.22
N ILE A 31 36.62 -4.30 4.03
CA ILE A 31 36.40 -5.65 3.48
C ILE A 31 35.53 -6.49 4.42
N GLY A 32 35.73 -6.36 5.75
CA GLY A 32 34.89 -7.05 6.73
C GLY A 32 33.42 -6.61 6.63
N TYR A 33 33.19 -5.32 6.40
CA TYR A 33 31.86 -4.78 6.16
C TYR A 33 31.25 -5.29 4.86
N LEU A 34 31.99 -5.28 3.74
CA LEU A 34 31.51 -5.81 2.46
C LEU A 34 31.08 -7.27 2.58
N LYS A 35 31.89 -8.12 3.24
CA LYS A 35 31.54 -9.51 3.50
C LYS A 35 30.25 -9.64 4.30
N ALA A 36 30.10 -8.85 5.37
CA ALA A 36 28.89 -8.84 6.18
C ALA A 36 27.66 -8.34 5.41
N ASN A 37 27.82 -7.32 4.55
CA ASN A 37 26.76 -6.77 3.68
C ASN A 37 26.16 -7.86 2.77
N THR A 38 26.96 -8.83 2.31
CA THR A 38 26.44 -9.97 1.52
C THR A 38 25.59 -10.97 2.33
N GLN A 39 25.47 -10.82 3.65
CA GLN A 39 24.69 -11.71 4.51
C GLN A 39 23.50 -10.99 5.18
N ASN A 40 23.28 -9.73 4.82
CA ASN A 40 22.18 -8.92 5.34
C ASN A 40 20.88 -9.19 4.57
N ASP A 41 19.75 -8.89 5.23
CA ASP A 41 18.42 -8.90 4.59
C ASP A 41 18.30 -7.84 3.49
N GLU A 42 19.06 -6.75 3.64
CA GLU A 42 19.21 -5.67 2.68
C GLU A 42 20.68 -5.55 2.29
N ILE A 43 20.95 -5.62 0.98
CA ILE A 43 22.30 -5.50 0.44
C ILE A 43 22.46 -4.14 -0.26
N ILE A 44 23.59 -3.49 -0.02
CA ILE A 44 23.99 -2.30 -0.77
C ILE A 44 24.38 -2.71 -2.19
N ILE A 45 23.69 -2.16 -3.18
CA ILE A 45 24.05 -2.29 -4.60
C ILE A 45 24.76 -1.03 -5.11
N TYR A 46 24.74 0.06 -4.34
CA TYR A 46 25.50 1.26 -4.64
C TYR A 46 25.73 2.11 -3.40
N ALA A 47 26.93 2.65 -3.26
CA ALA A 47 27.26 3.69 -2.31
C ALA A 47 28.31 4.63 -2.90
N SER A 48 28.16 5.93 -2.68
CA SER A 48 29.13 6.94 -3.10
C SER A 48 29.23 8.02 -2.03
N GLY A 49 30.41 8.19 -1.44
CA GLY A 49 30.71 9.19 -0.43
C GLY A 49 32.19 9.55 -0.40
N ASN A 50 32.63 10.22 0.67
CA ASN A 50 33.98 10.81 0.73
C ASN A 50 35.15 9.83 0.62
N SER A 51 34.96 8.61 1.13
CA SER A 51 35.99 7.56 1.18
C SER A 51 35.44 6.18 0.83
N VAL A 52 34.25 6.14 0.22
CA VAL A 52 33.55 4.91 -0.15
C VAL A 52 32.98 5.06 -1.55
N LEU A 53 33.32 4.11 -2.41
CA LEU A 53 32.60 3.77 -3.63
C LEU A 53 32.25 2.30 -3.59
N ILE A 54 30.98 1.98 -3.78
CA ILE A 54 30.48 0.65 -4.08
C ILE A 54 29.58 0.82 -5.29
N HIS A 55 29.86 0.11 -6.37
CA HIS A 55 29.07 0.16 -7.59
C HIS A 55 28.77 -1.27 -8.06
N GLY A 56 27.50 -1.65 -7.94
CA GLY A 56 26.99 -2.96 -8.32
C GLY A 56 26.41 -2.98 -9.73
N ALA A 57 26.78 -4.00 -10.50
CA ALA A 57 26.13 -4.36 -11.74
C ALA A 57 26.01 -5.88 -11.86
N LEU A 58 25.11 -6.34 -12.73
CA LEU A 58 24.90 -7.77 -12.95
C LEU A 58 25.77 -8.26 -14.11
N ALA A 59 26.58 -9.28 -13.86
CA ALA A 59 27.29 -10.03 -14.89
C ALA A 59 26.57 -11.36 -15.15
N LEU A 60 26.61 -11.86 -16.38
CA LEU A 60 26.13 -13.22 -16.65
C LEU A 60 26.97 -14.21 -15.85
N ALA A 61 26.33 -15.15 -15.13
CA ALA A 61 27.04 -16.07 -14.24
C ALA A 61 28.13 -16.88 -14.96
N LYS A 62 27.88 -17.24 -16.23
CA LYS A 62 28.84 -17.93 -17.10
C LYS A 62 30.11 -17.13 -17.42
N ASN A 63 30.05 -15.79 -17.36
CA ASN A 63 31.19 -14.92 -17.64
C ASN A 63 32.10 -14.75 -16.42
N VAL A 64 31.61 -15.09 -15.22
CA VAL A 64 32.32 -14.97 -13.93
C VAL A 64 32.42 -16.32 -13.20
N THR A 65 32.37 -17.41 -13.98
CA THR A 65 32.52 -18.78 -13.48
C THR A 65 33.37 -19.61 -14.47
N PRO A 66 34.64 -19.91 -14.17
CA PRO A 66 35.40 -19.43 -13.01
C PRO A 66 35.61 -17.90 -13.07
N PRO A 67 35.80 -17.24 -11.93
CA PRO A 67 36.07 -15.81 -11.91
C PRO A 67 37.47 -15.50 -12.46
N ASP A 68 37.59 -14.36 -13.14
CA ASP A 68 38.86 -13.77 -13.59
C ASP A 68 39.13 -12.53 -12.73
N GLY A 69 39.87 -12.72 -11.64
CA GLY A 69 40.12 -11.68 -10.64
C GLY A 69 40.84 -10.46 -11.22
N ASP A 70 41.80 -10.68 -12.12
CA ASP A 70 42.54 -9.60 -12.77
C ASP A 70 41.64 -8.79 -13.71
N ALA A 71 40.81 -9.45 -14.53
CA ALA A 71 39.85 -8.76 -15.39
C ALA A 71 38.80 -7.99 -14.58
N LEU A 72 38.35 -8.52 -13.45
CA LEU A 72 37.37 -7.88 -12.58
C LEU A 72 37.97 -6.69 -11.82
N GLN A 73 39.22 -6.77 -11.37
CA GLN A 73 39.84 -5.62 -10.69
C GLN A 73 40.12 -4.46 -11.65
N ASN A 74 40.45 -4.75 -12.91
CA ASN A 74 40.78 -3.76 -13.93
C ASN A 74 39.57 -3.32 -14.79
N MET A 75 38.35 -3.77 -14.47
CA MET A 75 37.17 -3.38 -15.22
C MET A 75 36.77 -1.92 -14.97
N HIS A 76 36.31 -1.26 -16.03
CA HIS A 76 35.69 0.06 -15.93
C HIS A 76 34.18 -0.07 -15.76
N MET A 77 33.66 0.51 -14.68
CA MET A 77 32.22 0.68 -14.42
C MET A 77 31.96 2.14 -14.10
N MET A 78 31.52 2.90 -15.11
CA MET A 78 31.28 4.33 -14.94
C MET A 78 29.87 4.57 -14.39
N MET A 79 29.75 5.61 -13.58
CA MET A 79 28.51 5.93 -12.85
C MET A 79 27.38 6.38 -13.79
N ASP A 80 27.75 6.91 -14.95
CA ASP A 80 26.88 7.38 -16.04
C ASP A 80 26.74 6.35 -17.18
N ASP A 81 27.17 5.10 -16.96
CA ASP A 81 26.96 4.02 -17.93
C ASP A 81 25.47 3.79 -18.15
N CYS A 82 25.01 4.15 -19.35
CA CYS A 82 23.63 4.04 -19.79
C CYS A 82 23.58 3.57 -21.25
N TRP A 83 22.37 3.28 -21.72
CA TRP A 83 22.15 3.00 -23.14
C TRP A 83 22.46 4.22 -23.99
N LYS A 84 23.24 4.03 -25.06
CA LYS A 84 23.66 5.12 -25.97
C LYS A 84 23.31 4.78 -27.41
N ILE A 85 22.92 5.79 -28.19
CA ILE A 85 22.89 5.68 -29.66
C ILE A 85 24.31 6.01 -30.14
N GLN A 86 25.07 4.99 -30.49
CA GLN A 86 26.45 5.13 -30.90
C GLN A 86 26.54 5.36 -32.41
N LYS A 87 27.43 6.26 -32.81
CA LYS A 87 27.78 6.53 -34.22
C LYS A 87 29.24 6.17 -34.42
N SER A 88 29.54 5.33 -35.41
CA SER A 88 30.90 4.91 -35.75
C SER A 88 31.15 5.11 -37.24
N TRP A 89 32.38 5.44 -37.59
CA TRP A 89 32.84 5.52 -38.97
C TRP A 89 34.26 4.93 -39.06
N GLY A 90 34.51 4.11 -40.09
CA GLY A 90 35.81 3.50 -40.35
C GLY A 90 35.82 1.97 -40.21
N GLY A 91 37.02 1.37 -40.15
CA GLY A 91 37.20 -0.08 -39.99
C GLY A 91 36.70 -0.92 -41.17
N GLY A 92 36.67 -0.36 -42.38
CA GLY A 92 36.18 -1.05 -43.59
C GLY A 92 34.67 -1.25 -43.67
N GLN A 93 33.90 -0.76 -42.68
CA GLN A 93 32.43 -0.92 -42.62
C GLN A 93 31.65 0.39 -42.79
N GLY A 94 32.32 1.51 -43.07
CA GLY A 94 31.66 2.79 -43.33
C GLY A 94 30.91 3.36 -42.12
N HIS A 95 29.88 4.17 -42.39
CA HIS A 95 29.02 4.78 -41.38
C HIS A 95 28.09 3.72 -40.75
N ARG A 96 28.09 3.63 -39.42
CA ARG A 96 27.23 2.72 -38.67
C ARG A 96 26.61 3.44 -37.47
N MET A 97 25.36 3.09 -37.17
CA MET A 97 24.66 3.52 -35.98
C MET A 97 24.05 2.30 -35.29
N TYR A 98 24.20 2.20 -33.98
CA TYR A 98 23.70 1.06 -33.19
C TYR A 98 23.42 1.49 -31.75
N LEU A 99 22.66 0.67 -31.03
CA LEU A 99 22.48 0.83 -29.60
C LEU A 99 23.65 0.15 -28.87
N GLU A 100 24.36 0.94 -28.07
CA GLU A 100 25.41 0.44 -27.19
C GLU A 100 24.81 0.23 -25.80
N PRO A 101 24.87 -1.01 -25.25
CA PRO A 101 24.42 -1.28 -23.90
C PRO A 101 25.38 -0.65 -22.88
N PRO A 102 24.91 -0.38 -21.65
CA PRO A 102 25.83 -0.05 -20.56
C PRO A 102 26.81 -1.21 -20.31
N LEU A 103 28.01 -0.91 -19.81
CA LEU A 103 29.02 -1.89 -19.38
C LEU A 103 29.69 -2.73 -20.48
N ASP A 104 29.59 -2.36 -21.77
CA ASP A 104 30.17 -3.13 -22.89
C ASP A 104 31.72 -3.13 -22.94
N GLY A 105 32.38 -2.39 -22.03
CA GLY A 105 33.84 -2.23 -21.99
C GLY A 105 34.64 -3.38 -21.36
N SER A 106 33.98 -4.39 -20.76
CA SER A 106 34.66 -5.53 -20.13
C SER A 106 34.06 -6.86 -20.57
N LYS A 107 34.92 -7.85 -20.85
CA LYS A 107 34.51 -9.22 -21.19
C LYS A 107 33.61 -9.84 -20.13
N SER A 108 33.85 -9.54 -18.85
CA SER A 108 33.07 -10.04 -17.72
C SER A 108 31.61 -9.55 -17.78
N PHE A 109 31.38 -8.33 -18.27
CA PHE A 109 30.07 -7.69 -18.37
C PHE A 109 29.43 -7.76 -19.76
N LYS A 110 30.02 -8.49 -20.70
CA LYS A 110 29.40 -8.70 -22.01
C LYS A 110 28.02 -9.36 -21.86
N GLY A 111 26.96 -8.61 -22.17
CA GLY A 111 25.56 -9.02 -21.96
C GLY A 111 25.08 -8.94 -20.51
N GLY A 112 25.80 -8.22 -19.65
CA GLY A 112 25.41 -7.87 -18.29
C GLY A 112 24.39 -6.73 -18.25
N GLU A 113 23.99 -6.35 -17.03
CA GLU A 113 22.95 -5.35 -16.80
C GLU A 113 23.40 -4.34 -15.72
N ALA A 114 23.34 -3.05 -16.04
CA ALA A 114 23.46 -2.00 -15.04
C ALA A 114 22.18 -1.97 -14.19
N LEU A 115 22.34 -1.83 -12.87
CA LEU A 115 21.22 -1.73 -11.94
C LEU A 115 20.80 -0.28 -11.68
N ILE A 116 21.76 0.64 -11.74
CA ILE A 116 21.62 2.04 -11.36
C ILE A 116 22.20 2.90 -12.48
N PHE A 117 21.56 4.03 -12.74
CA PHE A 117 21.98 5.02 -13.72
C PHE A 117 22.02 6.39 -13.04
N ARG A 118 23.22 6.99 -12.95
CA ARG A 118 23.35 8.38 -12.50
C ARG A 118 23.26 9.30 -13.69
N ARG A 119 22.12 9.96 -13.84
CA ARG A 119 21.88 10.86 -14.96
C ARG A 119 22.13 12.31 -14.55
N VAL A 120 23.01 12.96 -15.31
CA VAL A 120 23.34 14.37 -15.15
C VAL A 120 22.76 15.13 -16.32
N PHE A 121 21.97 16.17 -16.04
CA PHE A 121 21.53 17.09 -17.08
C PHE A 121 22.55 18.23 -17.20
N ASN A 122 23.65 17.93 -17.87
CA ASN A 122 24.78 18.86 -18.03
C ASN A 122 24.31 20.22 -18.56
N GLY A 123 24.66 21.28 -17.83
CA GLY A 123 24.32 22.66 -18.19
C GLY A 123 22.92 23.15 -17.82
N VAL A 124 22.08 22.30 -17.20
CA VAL A 124 20.70 22.67 -16.81
C VAL A 124 20.43 22.47 -15.32
N ALA A 125 20.88 21.36 -14.74
CA ALA A 125 20.62 21.07 -13.33
C ALA A 125 21.79 21.53 -12.44
N GLU A 126 21.52 22.43 -11.49
CA GLU A 126 22.41 22.74 -10.35
C GLU A 126 22.23 21.73 -9.19
N SER A 127 21.29 20.78 -9.33
CA SER A 127 20.91 19.82 -8.30
C SER A 127 21.68 18.50 -8.40
N ARG A 128 21.71 17.76 -7.28
CA ARG A 128 22.32 16.43 -7.16
C ARG A 128 21.74 15.49 -8.22
N SER A 129 22.61 14.74 -8.91
CA SER A 129 22.22 13.84 -10.00
C SER A 129 21.14 12.85 -9.58
N SER A 130 20.12 12.70 -10.42
CA SER A 130 19.06 11.72 -10.19
C SER A 130 19.62 10.30 -10.24
N ILE A 131 19.15 9.46 -9.31
CA ILE A 131 19.42 8.02 -9.29
C ILE A 131 18.22 7.33 -9.95
N GLU A 132 18.43 6.82 -11.15
CA GLU A 132 17.44 5.97 -11.84
C GLU A 132 17.80 4.50 -11.65
N LEU A 133 16.79 3.63 -11.66
CA LEU A 133 16.95 2.18 -11.56
C LEU A 133 16.63 1.49 -12.89
N SER A 134 17.20 0.30 -13.09
CA SER A 134 16.86 -0.59 -14.19
C SER A 134 15.35 -0.84 -14.24
N GLN A 135 14.71 -0.38 -15.31
CA GLN A 135 13.28 -0.61 -15.54
C GLN A 135 12.95 -2.10 -15.65
N LYS A 136 13.87 -2.90 -16.20
CA LYS A 136 13.70 -4.36 -16.24
C LYS A 136 13.62 -4.95 -14.83
N LEU A 137 14.49 -4.51 -13.92
CA LEU A 137 14.45 -4.94 -12.51
C LEU A 137 13.15 -4.48 -11.84
N VAL A 138 12.84 -3.18 -11.96
CA VAL A 138 11.65 -2.55 -11.35
C VAL A 138 10.37 -3.25 -11.79
N HIS A 139 10.18 -3.47 -13.09
CA HIS A 139 8.99 -4.15 -13.63
C HIS A 139 8.94 -5.63 -13.24
N SER A 140 10.08 -6.33 -13.25
CA SER A 140 10.11 -7.76 -12.89
C SER A 140 9.77 -8.03 -11.42
N LEU A 141 9.95 -7.02 -10.56
CA LEU A 141 9.67 -7.08 -9.13
C LEU A 141 8.36 -6.37 -8.73
N ASP A 142 7.60 -5.86 -9.71
CA ASP A 142 6.35 -5.12 -9.51
C ASP A 142 6.50 -3.92 -8.57
N LEU A 143 7.53 -3.09 -8.81
CA LEU A 143 7.87 -1.99 -7.92
C LEU A 143 7.40 -0.63 -8.44
N HIS A 144 6.95 0.20 -7.51
CA HIS A 144 6.51 1.58 -7.76
C HIS A 144 7.30 2.55 -6.90
N TYR A 145 7.78 3.65 -7.48
CA TYR A 145 8.51 4.67 -6.74
C TYR A 145 7.57 5.54 -5.89
N LEU A 146 7.78 5.58 -4.58
CA LEU A 146 7.07 6.44 -3.63
C LEU A 146 8.01 7.54 -3.12
N ARG A 147 7.71 8.79 -3.46
CA ARG A 147 8.58 9.95 -3.20
C ARG A 147 8.75 10.20 -1.71
N GLU A 148 7.68 10.11 -0.95
CA GLU A 148 7.62 10.31 0.50
C GLU A 148 8.43 9.27 1.28
N ARG A 149 8.73 8.12 0.66
CA ARG A 149 9.58 7.06 1.23
C ARG A 149 10.98 7.04 0.64
N ASN A 150 11.20 7.76 -0.47
CA ASN A 150 12.42 7.70 -1.28
C ASN A 150 12.82 6.25 -1.63
N ALA A 151 11.83 5.44 -1.99
CA ALA A 151 11.98 4.01 -2.18
C ALA A 151 11.08 3.48 -3.30
N TYR A 152 11.49 2.37 -3.91
CA TYR A 152 10.66 1.57 -4.79
C TYR A 152 10.01 0.47 -3.96
N CYS A 153 8.68 0.48 -3.97
CA CYS A 153 7.85 -0.26 -3.04
C CYS A 153 6.84 -1.14 -3.78
N ARG A 154 6.31 -2.12 -3.07
CA ARG A 154 5.13 -2.90 -3.47
C ARG A 154 4.23 -3.14 -2.25
N LEU A 155 3.09 -3.78 -2.45
CA LEU A 155 2.27 -4.26 -1.34
C LEU A 155 2.72 -5.66 -0.92
N ASP A 156 2.82 -5.89 0.39
CA ASP A 156 3.01 -7.23 0.94
C ASP A 156 1.67 -8.00 1.01
N ALA A 157 1.72 -9.26 1.47
CA ALA A 157 0.53 -10.11 1.61
C ALA A 157 -0.51 -9.58 2.63
N ARG A 158 -0.18 -8.54 3.41
CA ARG A 158 -1.06 -7.87 4.37
C ARG A 158 -1.59 -6.53 3.82
N GLY A 159 -1.25 -6.18 2.58
CA GLY A 159 -1.59 -4.88 1.98
C GLY A 159 -0.77 -3.72 2.56
N ASP A 160 0.33 -4.00 3.25
CA ASP A 160 1.25 -2.99 3.76
C ASP A 160 2.30 -2.64 2.71
N ILE A 161 2.76 -1.38 2.72
CA ILE A 161 3.79 -0.92 1.80
C ILE A 161 5.15 -1.49 2.25
N GLU A 162 5.75 -2.35 1.42
CA GLU A 162 7.09 -2.92 1.61
C GLU A 162 8.11 -2.13 0.79
N ASP A 163 9.14 -1.58 1.46
CA ASP A 163 10.28 -0.95 0.78
C ASP A 163 11.24 -2.02 0.26
N VAL A 164 11.30 -2.19 -1.07
CA VAL A 164 12.15 -3.22 -1.68
C VAL A 164 13.51 -2.64 -2.10
N ILE A 165 13.53 -1.45 -2.70
CA ILE A 165 14.77 -0.73 -3.05
C ILE A 165 14.74 0.65 -2.43
N LYS A 166 15.64 0.95 -1.50
CA LYS A 166 15.70 2.25 -0.81
C LYS A 166 16.78 3.11 -1.43
N ILE A 167 16.48 4.39 -1.61
CA ILE A 167 17.45 5.40 -1.99
C ILE A 167 17.68 6.29 -0.77
N ILE A 168 18.93 6.47 -0.37
CA ILE A 168 19.31 7.29 0.77
C ILE A 168 20.29 8.34 0.27
N GLN A 169 19.87 9.60 0.30
CA GLN A 169 20.71 10.73 -0.07
C GLN A 169 20.90 11.62 1.15
N ARG A 170 22.11 11.66 1.70
CA ARG A 170 22.49 12.49 2.84
C ARG A 170 23.52 13.52 2.44
N LYS A 171 23.51 14.66 3.14
CA LYS A 171 24.66 15.56 3.16
C LYS A 171 25.73 14.93 4.04
N ALA A 172 26.98 15.05 3.63
CA ALA A 172 28.15 14.62 4.39
C ALA A 172 29.07 15.81 4.63
N SER A 173 30.10 15.62 5.44
CA SER A 173 31.18 16.61 5.57
C SER A 173 31.95 16.77 4.25
N PRO A 174 32.71 17.87 4.05
CA PRO A 174 33.64 18.00 2.93
C PRO A 174 34.60 16.79 2.83
N PRO A 175 35.14 16.47 1.63
CA PRO A 175 35.21 17.33 0.44
C PRO A 175 34.10 17.13 -0.59
N PHE A 176 33.37 16.01 -0.59
CA PHE A 176 32.32 15.76 -1.60
C PHE A 176 30.92 16.11 -1.08
N GLU A 177 30.77 16.34 0.24
CA GLU A 177 29.55 16.84 0.90
C GLU A 177 28.30 15.96 0.75
N HIS A 178 28.47 14.72 0.30
CA HIS A 178 27.34 13.87 -0.03
C HIS A 178 27.64 12.40 0.25
N LEU A 179 26.60 11.68 0.70
CA LEU A 179 26.57 10.22 0.78
C LEU A 179 25.29 9.74 0.08
N ASP A 180 25.45 9.06 -1.05
CA ASP A 180 24.35 8.38 -1.75
C ASP A 180 24.45 6.88 -1.49
N VAL A 181 23.34 6.24 -1.15
CA VAL A 181 23.27 4.79 -0.92
C VAL A 181 22.01 4.25 -1.58
N VAL A 182 22.13 3.11 -2.25
CA VAL A 182 20.99 2.34 -2.74
C VAL A 182 21.09 0.91 -2.19
N THR A 183 20.04 0.49 -1.50
CA THR A 183 19.91 -0.88 -0.97
C THR A 183 18.77 -1.61 -1.64
N ILE A 184 18.85 -2.93 -1.73
CA ILE A 184 17.77 -3.81 -2.19
C ILE A 184 17.59 -4.98 -1.23
N LEU A 185 16.35 -5.42 -1.02
CA LEU A 185 16.07 -6.66 -0.29
C LEU A 185 16.76 -7.85 -0.97
N ARG A 186 17.52 -8.61 -0.19
CA ARG A 186 18.37 -9.68 -0.71
C ARG A 186 17.56 -10.81 -1.33
N LYS A 187 16.40 -11.14 -0.76
CA LYS A 187 15.47 -12.16 -1.29
C LYS A 187 15.04 -11.82 -2.73
N ASP A 188 14.77 -10.55 -3.01
CA ASP A 188 14.26 -10.08 -4.30
C ASP A 188 15.39 -10.04 -5.34
N LEU A 189 16.57 -9.54 -4.95
CA LEU A 189 17.75 -9.57 -5.82
C LEU A 189 18.16 -11.01 -6.18
N ASP A 190 18.18 -11.91 -5.21
CA ASP A 190 18.55 -13.32 -5.44
C ASP A 190 17.58 -14.02 -6.38
N ALA A 191 16.27 -13.78 -6.24
CA ALA A 191 15.28 -14.31 -7.16
C ALA A 191 15.49 -13.77 -8.59
N TYR A 192 15.69 -12.46 -8.73
CA TYR A 192 15.98 -11.84 -10.02
C TYR A 192 17.26 -12.40 -10.65
N MET A 193 18.35 -12.51 -9.89
CA MET A 193 19.64 -13.04 -10.36
C MET A 193 19.54 -14.51 -10.80
N ALA A 194 18.82 -15.33 -10.04
CA ALA A 194 18.60 -16.74 -10.39
C ALA A 194 17.85 -16.89 -11.71
N LEU A 195 16.79 -16.10 -11.93
CA LEU A 195 15.97 -16.13 -13.14
C LEU A 195 16.71 -15.55 -14.37
N SER A 196 17.46 -14.46 -14.17
CA SER A 196 18.25 -13.81 -15.22
C SER A 196 19.59 -14.51 -15.50
N LYS A 197 19.96 -15.53 -14.71
CA LYS A 197 21.26 -16.23 -14.76
C LYS A 197 22.44 -15.28 -14.61
N THR A 198 22.31 -14.32 -13.71
CA THR A 198 23.32 -13.31 -13.41
C THR A 198 23.90 -13.48 -12.01
N CYS A 199 24.99 -12.78 -11.74
CA CYS A 199 25.55 -12.56 -10.42
C CYS A 199 25.82 -11.07 -10.25
N LEU A 200 25.63 -10.55 -9.04
CA LEU A 200 25.98 -9.18 -8.72
C LEU A 200 27.49 -9.09 -8.59
N VAL A 201 28.10 -8.17 -9.33
CA VAL A 201 29.50 -7.82 -9.20
C VAL A 201 29.57 -6.43 -8.59
N LEU A 202 30.13 -6.33 -7.40
CA LEU A 202 30.37 -5.09 -6.69
C LEU A 202 31.80 -4.64 -6.96
N LYS A 203 31.99 -3.61 -7.79
CA LYS A 203 33.24 -2.86 -7.82
C LYS A 203 33.28 -1.96 -6.59
N PHE A 204 34.40 -1.94 -5.89
CA PHE A 204 34.55 -1.04 -4.75
C PHE A 204 35.90 -0.33 -4.76
N ASP A 205 35.89 0.83 -4.11
CA ASP A 205 37.06 1.64 -3.78
C ASP A 205 36.84 2.28 -2.41
N PHE A 206 37.74 2.00 -1.48
CA PHE A 206 37.81 2.69 -0.20
C PHE A 206 39.12 3.44 -0.16
N THR A 207 39.08 4.75 -0.39
CA THR A 207 40.27 5.60 -0.34
C THR A 207 40.14 6.59 0.80
N ARG A 208 41.07 6.48 1.76
CA ARG A 208 41.13 7.32 2.95
C ARG A 208 42.39 8.15 2.90
N VAL A 209 42.22 9.44 2.70
CA VAL A 209 43.30 10.42 2.62
C VAL A 209 42.91 11.69 3.34
N ARG A 210 43.91 12.46 3.77
CA ARG A 210 43.71 13.82 4.25
C ARG A 210 43.60 14.77 3.04
N TRP A 211 42.37 14.89 2.54
CA TRP A 211 42.02 15.78 1.42
C TRP A 211 42.54 17.20 1.65
N GLY A 212 43.15 17.80 0.62
CA GLY A 212 43.83 19.10 0.68
C GLY A 212 45.33 19.04 1.03
N SER A 213 45.79 17.98 1.71
CA SER A 213 47.21 17.78 2.05
C SER A 213 47.85 16.55 1.39
N PHE A 214 47.05 15.73 0.71
CA PHE A 214 47.53 14.54 0.02
C PHE A 214 48.22 14.91 -1.30
N ALA A 215 49.53 14.71 -1.37
CA ALA A 215 50.36 15.06 -2.53
C ALA A 215 50.52 13.91 -3.56
N GLY A 216 49.80 12.79 -3.35
CA GLY A 216 49.92 11.57 -4.15
C GLY A 216 50.51 10.42 -3.35
N TRP A 217 50.51 9.23 -3.96
CA TRP A 217 51.06 8.02 -3.36
C TRP A 217 52.59 7.98 -3.51
N GLY A 218 53.30 7.86 -2.39
CA GLY A 218 54.73 7.63 -2.34
C GLY A 218 55.08 6.14 -2.32
N HIS A 219 56.00 5.75 -1.43
CA HIS A 219 56.36 4.35 -1.22
C HIS A 219 55.28 3.64 -0.40
N THR A 220 54.32 3.06 -1.12
CA THR A 220 53.18 2.33 -0.55
C THR A 220 53.56 0.87 -0.25
N ASN A 221 53.22 0.39 0.94
CA ASN A 221 53.23 -1.04 1.25
C ASN A 221 52.02 -1.70 0.60
N ARG A 222 52.17 -2.12 -0.66
CA ARG A 222 51.08 -2.69 -1.46
C ARG A 222 50.85 -4.16 -1.13
N TYR A 223 49.60 -4.58 -1.17
CA TYR A 223 49.20 -5.98 -1.08
C TYR A 223 48.17 -6.31 -2.15
N ASN A 224 48.10 -7.59 -2.54
CA ASN A 224 47.07 -8.14 -3.40
C ASN A 224 46.48 -9.38 -2.71
N LYS A 225 45.17 -9.56 -2.82
CA LYS A 225 44.41 -10.65 -2.21
C LYS A 225 43.43 -11.21 -3.23
N ASP A 226 43.51 -12.52 -3.37
CA ASP A 226 42.62 -13.33 -4.19
C ASP A 226 41.96 -14.36 -3.27
N GLU A 227 40.69 -14.15 -3.00
CA GLU A 227 39.82 -15.03 -2.24
C GLU A 227 38.65 -15.49 -3.11
N VAL A 228 37.92 -16.51 -2.65
CA VAL A 228 36.73 -16.99 -3.38
C VAL A 228 35.75 -15.85 -3.58
N ASP A 229 35.52 -15.50 -4.85
CA ASP A 229 34.61 -14.44 -5.28
C ASP A 229 34.96 -13.03 -4.73
N LEU A 230 36.18 -12.80 -4.25
CA LEU A 230 36.64 -11.51 -3.75
C LEU A 230 38.10 -11.25 -4.15
N PHE A 231 38.32 -10.20 -4.94
CA PHE A 231 39.62 -9.86 -5.52
C PHE A 231 39.92 -8.41 -5.23
N TYR A 232 41.00 -8.13 -4.51
CA TYR A 232 41.31 -6.77 -4.13
C TYR A 232 42.79 -6.54 -3.85
N HIS A 233 43.20 -5.31 -4.06
CA HIS A 233 44.50 -4.81 -3.70
C HIS A 233 44.36 -3.54 -2.87
N GLY A 234 45.44 -3.16 -2.22
CA GLY A 234 45.47 -1.94 -1.46
C GLY A 234 46.88 -1.57 -1.07
N GLY A 235 46.99 -0.47 -0.35
CA GLY A 235 48.26 -0.01 0.17
C GLY A 235 48.05 0.99 1.30
N VAL A 236 49.10 1.13 2.09
CA VAL A 236 49.20 2.12 3.17
C VAL A 236 50.45 2.96 2.95
N ASP A 237 50.33 4.26 3.14
CA ASP A 237 51.40 5.26 3.08
C ASP A 237 51.18 6.29 4.19
N GLY A 238 51.77 6.03 5.36
CA GLY A 238 51.55 6.86 6.57
C GLY A 238 50.07 6.94 6.96
N GLU A 239 49.54 8.16 7.06
CA GLU A 239 48.13 8.46 7.32
C GLU A 239 47.28 8.48 6.04
N ALA A 240 47.53 7.55 5.13
CA ALA A 240 46.72 7.34 3.94
C ALA A 240 46.66 5.85 3.61
N SER A 241 45.49 5.40 3.17
CA SER A 241 45.32 4.03 2.69
C SER A 241 44.25 3.93 1.63
N TYR A 242 44.35 2.90 0.80
CA TYR A 242 43.30 2.54 -0.14
C TYR A 242 43.09 1.03 -0.18
N CYS A 243 41.87 0.65 -0.54
CA CYS A 243 41.48 -0.73 -0.78
C CYS A 243 40.50 -0.75 -1.96
N ASN A 244 40.94 -1.32 -3.08
CA ASN A 244 40.21 -1.31 -4.34
C ASN A 244 40.08 -2.75 -4.86
N GLY A 245 38.89 -3.10 -5.32
CA GLY A 245 38.66 -4.46 -5.79
C GLY A 245 37.29 -4.70 -6.38
N ALA A 246 36.97 -5.98 -6.51
CA ALA A 246 35.69 -6.49 -6.96
C ALA A 246 35.25 -7.69 -6.12
N MET A 247 33.95 -7.79 -5.85
CA MET A 247 33.33 -8.92 -5.17
C MET A 247 32.17 -9.47 -6.01
N ILE A 248 32.10 -10.79 -6.17
CA ILE A 248 30.98 -11.47 -6.80
C ILE A 248 30.03 -11.94 -5.71
N VAL A 249 28.76 -11.54 -5.79
CA VAL A 249 27.68 -11.97 -4.94
C VAL A 249 26.76 -12.87 -5.76
N ARG A 250 26.79 -14.16 -5.45
CA ARG A 250 25.99 -15.18 -6.14
C ARG A 250 24.59 -15.31 -5.50
N PRO A 251 23.55 -15.62 -6.31
CA PRO A 251 22.22 -15.87 -5.77
C PRO A 251 22.22 -17.05 -4.80
N GLN A 252 21.53 -16.92 -3.66
CA GLN A 252 21.38 -18.01 -2.68
C GLN A 252 20.23 -18.96 -3.02
N VAL A 253 19.49 -18.67 -4.09
CA VAL A 253 18.36 -19.46 -4.57
C VAL A 253 18.61 -19.97 -5.99
N THR A 254 17.91 -21.04 -6.35
CA THR A 254 17.90 -21.57 -7.72
C THR A 254 16.50 -21.45 -8.29
N VAL A 255 16.37 -21.39 -9.61
CA VAL A 255 15.05 -21.42 -10.27
C VAL A 255 14.23 -22.64 -9.85
N ARG A 256 14.86 -23.82 -9.72
CA ARG A 256 14.20 -25.02 -9.20
C ARG A 256 13.71 -24.85 -7.76
N GLY A 257 14.51 -24.19 -6.91
CA GLY A 257 14.13 -23.85 -5.54
C GLY A 257 12.93 -22.91 -5.48
N LEU A 258 12.93 -21.85 -6.30
CA LEU A 258 11.82 -20.90 -6.41
C LEU A 258 10.53 -21.59 -6.90
N VAL A 259 10.62 -22.43 -7.93
CA VAL A 259 9.46 -23.21 -8.42
C VAL A 259 8.93 -24.15 -7.34
N LYS A 260 9.81 -24.76 -6.55
CA LYS A 260 9.37 -25.61 -5.42
C LYS A 260 8.69 -24.78 -4.33
N ALA A 261 9.23 -23.61 -3.99
CA ALA A 261 8.63 -22.72 -2.99
C ALA A 261 7.23 -22.27 -3.42
N TRP A 262 7.06 -21.84 -4.67
CA TRP A 262 5.76 -21.46 -5.22
C TRP A 262 4.75 -22.62 -5.17
N LYS A 263 5.16 -23.83 -5.59
CA LYS A 263 4.31 -25.04 -5.45
C LYS A 263 3.93 -25.35 -4.00
N ASP A 264 4.84 -25.12 -3.07
CA ASP A 264 4.61 -25.38 -1.64
C ASP A 264 3.66 -24.34 -1.03
N GLU A 265 3.71 -23.09 -1.49
CA GLU A 265 2.79 -22.00 -1.12
C GLU A 265 1.37 -22.23 -1.67
N GLU A 266 1.25 -22.68 -2.92
CA GLU A 266 -0.04 -23.03 -3.52
C GLU A 266 -0.65 -24.30 -2.95
N ASN A 267 0.17 -25.19 -2.36
CA ASN A 267 -0.31 -26.45 -1.82
C ASN A 267 -1.15 -26.22 -0.56
N PRO A 268 -2.48 -26.45 -0.61
CA PRO A 268 -3.33 -26.22 0.55
C PRO A 268 -2.94 -27.10 1.75
N SER A 269 -2.37 -28.30 1.55
CA SER A 269 -1.98 -29.17 2.66
C SER A 269 -0.79 -28.65 3.48
N LYS A 270 -0.04 -27.68 2.95
CA LYS A 270 1.11 -27.06 3.63
C LYS A 270 0.77 -25.74 4.31
N ARG A 271 -0.42 -25.19 4.03
CA ARG A 271 -0.91 -23.96 4.66
C ARG A 271 -1.37 -24.24 6.08
N LYS A 272 -1.23 -23.23 6.94
CA LYS A 272 -1.86 -23.22 8.27
C LYS A 272 -3.29 -22.72 8.14
N TYR A 273 -4.18 -23.33 8.92
CA TYR A 273 -5.60 -22.97 8.96
C TYR A 273 -6.07 -22.85 10.40
N ALA A 274 -6.87 -21.82 10.68
CA ALA A 274 -7.51 -21.67 11.97
C ALA A 274 -8.71 -22.63 12.13
N THR A 275 -9.17 -22.77 13.37
CA THR A 275 -10.41 -23.50 13.70
C THR A 275 -11.52 -22.52 14.03
N PHE A 276 -12.75 -22.82 13.62
CA PHE A 276 -13.90 -21.98 13.86
C PHE A 276 -15.06 -22.81 14.40
N LYS A 277 -15.78 -22.21 15.34
CA LYS A 277 -17.13 -22.58 15.76
C LYS A 277 -18.09 -22.19 14.66
N ILE A 278 -18.73 -23.19 14.07
CA ILE A 278 -19.66 -23.02 12.95
C ILE A 278 -20.99 -23.70 13.25
N PHE A 279 -22.01 -23.28 12.52
CA PHE A 279 -23.19 -24.09 12.31
C PHE A 279 -22.98 -24.92 11.04
N ASP A 280 -22.80 -26.23 11.20
CA ASP A 280 -22.71 -27.14 10.07
C ASP A 280 -24.09 -27.32 9.43
N ARG A 281 -24.28 -26.65 8.30
CA ARG A 281 -25.54 -26.69 7.54
C ARG A 281 -25.84 -28.05 6.93
N LYS A 282 -24.82 -28.87 6.69
CA LYS A 282 -25.00 -30.20 6.10
C LYS A 282 -25.62 -31.17 7.10
N ASN A 283 -25.04 -31.20 8.30
CA ASN A 283 -25.40 -32.13 9.36
C ASN A 283 -26.36 -31.51 10.40
N ASN A 284 -26.72 -30.24 10.23
CA ASN A 284 -27.63 -29.50 11.08
C ASN A 284 -27.20 -29.48 12.56
N CYS A 285 -25.92 -29.22 12.81
CA CYS A 285 -25.34 -29.23 14.16
C CYS A 285 -24.27 -28.14 14.36
N ASN A 286 -24.00 -27.78 15.61
CA ASN A 286 -22.90 -26.88 15.97
C ASN A 286 -21.61 -27.69 16.14
N VAL A 287 -20.54 -27.30 15.45
CA VAL A 287 -19.25 -27.98 15.51
C VAL A 287 -18.10 -26.96 15.50
N GLU A 288 -17.00 -27.33 16.13
CA GLU A 288 -15.73 -26.61 15.99
C GLU A 288 -14.82 -27.41 15.06
N THR A 289 -14.42 -26.81 13.94
CA THR A 289 -13.65 -27.50 12.89
C THR A 289 -12.63 -26.57 12.25
N SER A 290 -11.61 -27.11 11.60
CA SER A 290 -10.66 -26.33 10.81
C SER A 290 -11.32 -25.80 9.54
N CYS A 291 -10.96 -24.58 9.11
CA CYS A 291 -11.32 -24.09 7.79
C CYS A 291 -10.45 -24.69 6.66
N GLY A 292 -9.49 -25.56 6.98
CA GLY A 292 -8.65 -26.22 5.99
C GLY A 292 -9.42 -27.18 5.08
N PRO A 293 -8.95 -27.41 3.84
CA PRO A 293 -9.66 -28.19 2.83
C PRO A 293 -9.84 -29.67 3.20
N GLY A 294 -9.03 -30.21 4.12
CA GLY A 294 -9.20 -31.57 4.63
C GLY A 294 -10.32 -31.72 5.68
N SER A 295 -10.89 -30.60 6.15
CA SER A 295 -11.93 -30.56 7.19
C SER A 295 -13.29 -30.09 6.67
N LEU A 296 -13.36 -29.75 5.37
CA LEU A 296 -14.54 -29.23 4.70
C LEU A 296 -14.84 -30.09 3.47
N SER A 297 -16.09 -30.06 3.02
CA SER A 297 -16.53 -30.57 1.73
C SER A 297 -17.28 -29.50 0.96
N ASN A 298 -17.36 -29.63 -0.36
CA ASN A 298 -18.26 -28.80 -1.16
C ASN A 298 -19.65 -29.45 -1.30
N TYR A 299 -20.62 -28.66 -1.78
CA TYR A 299 -22.01 -29.08 -1.96
C TYR A 299 -22.17 -30.30 -2.89
N PHE A 300 -21.23 -30.50 -3.82
CA PHE A 300 -21.29 -31.56 -4.84
C PHE A 300 -20.57 -32.85 -4.42
N GLN A 301 -19.84 -32.85 -3.31
CA GLN A 301 -19.08 -34.00 -2.82
C GLN A 301 -19.85 -34.77 -1.76
N LYS A 302 -19.95 -36.09 -1.96
CA LYS A 302 -20.46 -37.02 -0.94
C LYS A 302 -19.38 -37.22 0.13
N SER A 303 -19.64 -36.71 1.32
CA SER A 303 -18.75 -36.72 2.50
C SER A 303 -19.60 -36.47 3.75
N ASP A 304 -19.10 -36.75 4.95
CA ASP A 304 -19.77 -36.34 6.20
C ASP A 304 -19.23 -35.01 6.74
N LEU A 305 -18.22 -34.43 6.08
CA LEU A 305 -17.61 -33.16 6.48
C LEU A 305 -18.56 -31.97 6.27
N PRO A 306 -18.45 -30.91 7.09
CA PRO A 306 -19.22 -29.67 6.92
C PRO A 306 -19.06 -29.08 5.53
N TRP A 307 -20.11 -28.42 5.03
CA TRP A 307 -20.01 -27.69 3.77
C TRP A 307 -19.17 -26.41 3.89
N GLU A 308 -18.47 -26.04 2.82
CA GLU A 308 -17.74 -24.76 2.73
C GLU A 308 -18.64 -23.53 2.97
N ILE A 309 -19.94 -23.65 2.67
CA ILE A 309 -20.98 -22.63 2.90
C ILE A 309 -21.61 -22.70 4.30
N SER A 310 -21.02 -23.46 5.22
CA SER A 310 -21.42 -23.45 6.63
C SER A 310 -20.93 -22.15 7.30
N PRO A 311 -21.81 -21.38 7.96
CA PRO A 311 -21.47 -20.09 8.53
C PRO A 311 -20.73 -20.23 9.87
N ALA A 312 -19.68 -19.42 10.03
CA ALA A 312 -19.09 -19.07 11.31
C ALA A 312 -19.69 -17.75 11.80
N PHE A 313 -19.86 -17.61 13.11
CA PHE A 313 -20.44 -16.40 13.72
C PHE A 313 -19.40 -15.68 14.57
N PHE A 314 -19.50 -14.36 14.61
CA PHE A 314 -18.52 -13.48 15.22
C PHE A 314 -19.21 -12.35 15.96
N ARG A 315 -18.58 -11.90 17.04
CA ARG A 315 -18.96 -10.64 17.67
C ARG A 315 -18.70 -9.47 16.69
N PRO A 316 -19.57 -8.45 16.64
CA PRO A 316 -19.52 -7.41 15.62
C PRO A 316 -18.25 -6.55 15.65
N GLU A 317 -17.51 -6.54 16.76
CA GLU A 317 -16.22 -5.85 16.89
C GLU A 317 -15.16 -6.35 15.91
N VAL A 318 -15.34 -7.54 15.30
CA VAL A 318 -14.47 -8.04 14.22
C VAL A 318 -14.38 -7.07 13.03
N LEU A 319 -15.41 -6.24 12.81
CA LEU A 319 -15.42 -5.25 11.73
C LEU A 319 -14.70 -3.95 12.09
N HIS A 320 -14.42 -3.71 13.38
CA HIS A 320 -13.89 -2.44 13.85
C HIS A 320 -12.55 -2.06 13.19
N ARG A 321 -11.64 -3.04 13.08
CA ARG A 321 -10.31 -2.82 12.46
C ARG A 321 -10.42 -2.39 11.00
N PHE A 322 -11.37 -2.98 10.26
CA PHE A 322 -11.54 -2.69 8.84
C PHE A 322 -12.22 -1.34 8.63
N LYS A 323 -13.16 -0.95 9.51
CA LYS A 323 -13.80 0.37 9.46
C LYS A 323 -12.87 1.51 9.88
N ALA A 324 -11.90 1.23 10.76
CA ALA A 324 -11.01 2.25 11.30
C ALA A 324 -9.94 2.75 10.30
N ASP A 325 -9.62 1.97 9.26
CA ASP A 325 -8.59 2.29 8.26
C ASP A 325 -9.15 2.15 6.83
N PRO A 326 -9.95 3.13 6.35
CA PRO A 326 -10.56 3.10 5.02
C PRO A 326 -9.55 3.27 3.89
N GLU A 327 -8.31 3.72 4.17
CA GLU A 327 -7.25 3.79 3.16
C GLU A 327 -6.63 2.41 2.88
N LYS A 328 -6.71 1.49 3.85
CA LYS A 328 -6.22 0.11 3.72
C LYS A 328 -7.32 -0.88 3.36
N TYR A 329 -8.52 -0.71 3.91
CA TYR A 329 -9.63 -1.64 3.71
C TYR A 329 -10.80 -0.99 3.00
N ALA A 330 -11.27 -1.63 1.93
CA ALA A 330 -12.55 -1.30 1.33
C ALA A 330 -13.60 -2.29 1.85
N LEU A 331 -14.67 -1.75 2.43
CA LEU A 331 -15.85 -2.52 2.80
C LEU A 331 -16.93 -2.15 1.79
N GLU A 332 -17.32 -3.13 0.99
CA GLU A 332 -18.52 -3.04 0.17
C GLU A 332 -19.70 -3.63 0.97
N ASP A 333 -20.87 -3.72 0.35
CA ASP A 333 -22.10 -4.14 1.02
C ASP A 333 -21.93 -5.45 1.83
N ARG A 334 -21.24 -6.44 1.26
CA ARG A 334 -20.97 -7.73 1.90
C ARG A 334 -19.53 -8.21 1.79
N SER A 335 -18.63 -7.45 1.19
CA SER A 335 -17.25 -7.89 0.94
C SER A 335 -16.26 -7.02 1.71
N ILE A 336 -15.11 -7.59 2.04
CA ILE A 336 -13.97 -6.83 2.58
C ILE A 336 -12.78 -7.09 1.69
N THR A 337 -12.13 -6.04 1.21
CA THR A 337 -10.89 -6.15 0.44
C THR A 337 -9.77 -5.37 1.11
N CYS A 338 -8.55 -5.88 1.05
CA CYS A 338 -7.36 -5.23 1.57
C CYS A 338 -6.37 -4.96 0.43
N ARG A 339 -6.46 -3.77 -0.20
CA ARG A 339 -5.59 -3.31 -1.30
C ARG A 339 -5.17 -4.41 -2.30
N ASN A 340 -6.10 -5.29 -2.68
CA ASN A 340 -5.90 -6.49 -3.51
C ASN A 340 -4.99 -7.60 -2.95
N ALA A 341 -4.40 -7.46 -1.76
CA ALA A 341 -3.62 -8.52 -1.11
C ALA A 341 -4.48 -9.72 -0.74
N TRP A 342 -5.71 -9.47 -0.26
CA TRP A 342 -6.71 -10.49 0.00
C TRP A 342 -8.11 -9.90 0.00
N TYR A 343 -9.12 -10.76 -0.09
CA TYR A 343 -10.52 -10.38 0.08
C TYR A 343 -11.30 -11.44 0.88
N LEU A 344 -12.25 -10.99 1.69
CA LEU A 344 -13.34 -11.80 2.21
C LEU A 344 -14.53 -11.62 1.29
N LYS A 345 -14.95 -12.71 0.64
CA LYS A 345 -15.98 -12.69 -0.40
C LYS A 345 -17.33 -12.19 0.11
N SER A 346 -17.80 -12.75 1.22
CA SER A 346 -19.09 -12.40 1.79
C SER A 346 -19.09 -12.47 3.32
N TYR A 347 -19.66 -11.45 3.94
CA TYR A 347 -20.14 -11.43 5.31
C TYR A 347 -21.53 -10.75 5.35
N ASP A 348 -22.24 -10.90 6.45
CA ASP A 348 -23.41 -10.07 6.75
C ASP A 348 -23.65 -10.03 8.26
N ILE A 349 -24.58 -9.20 8.73
CA ILE A 349 -24.98 -9.14 10.14
C ILE A 349 -26.40 -9.70 10.29
N ASN A 350 -26.59 -10.67 11.17
CA ASN A 350 -27.91 -11.26 11.42
C ASN A 350 -28.76 -10.45 12.43
N GLU A 351 -30.01 -10.87 12.61
CA GLU A 351 -30.97 -10.27 13.56
C GLU A 351 -30.49 -10.27 15.02
N ALA A 352 -29.58 -11.19 15.38
CA ALA A 352 -28.98 -11.26 16.71
C ALA A 352 -27.74 -10.34 16.87
N GLY A 353 -27.43 -9.52 15.85
CA GLY A 353 -26.27 -8.62 15.85
C GLY A 353 -24.93 -9.32 15.66
N GLN A 354 -24.92 -10.60 15.27
CA GLN A 354 -23.69 -11.34 14.97
C GLN A 354 -23.28 -11.12 13.52
N VAL A 355 -21.99 -10.90 13.31
CA VAL A 355 -21.39 -10.98 11.98
C VAL A 355 -21.27 -12.45 11.62
N HIS A 356 -21.68 -12.84 10.43
CA HIS A 356 -21.48 -14.20 9.92
C HIS A 356 -20.72 -14.17 8.59
N ALA A 357 -19.89 -15.19 8.37
CA ALA A 357 -19.14 -15.42 7.15
C ALA A 357 -18.98 -16.92 6.90
N TYR A 358 -18.83 -17.34 5.65
CA TYR A 358 -18.70 -18.75 5.30
C TYR A 358 -17.29 -19.28 5.61
N ILE A 359 -17.22 -20.47 6.20
CA ILE A 359 -15.94 -21.07 6.59
C ILE A 359 -14.98 -21.29 5.40
N GLY A 360 -15.53 -21.59 4.21
CA GLY A 360 -14.76 -21.70 2.98
C GLY A 360 -14.14 -20.38 2.51
N ASP A 361 -14.82 -19.24 2.73
CA ASP A 361 -14.25 -17.93 2.42
C ASP A 361 -13.17 -17.53 3.44
N LEU A 362 -13.38 -17.84 4.72
CA LEU A 362 -12.37 -17.65 5.76
C LEU A 362 -11.10 -18.46 5.48
N ALA A 363 -11.22 -19.66 4.91
CA ALA A 363 -10.08 -20.49 4.52
C ALA A 363 -9.14 -19.82 3.48
N ARG A 364 -9.67 -18.88 2.70
CA ARG A 364 -8.90 -18.17 1.66
C ARG A 364 -8.07 -17.03 2.22
N LEU A 365 -8.45 -16.49 3.38
CA LEU A 365 -7.73 -15.41 4.04
C LEU A 365 -6.30 -15.85 4.43
N PRO A 366 -5.34 -14.89 4.53
CA PRO A 366 -4.05 -15.14 5.15
C PRO A 366 -4.22 -15.70 6.58
N TYR A 367 -3.29 -16.54 7.03
CA TYR A 367 -3.44 -17.21 8.33
C TYR A 367 -3.55 -16.23 9.51
N GLU A 368 -2.82 -15.11 9.47
CA GLU A 368 -2.94 -14.04 10.49
C GLU A 368 -4.34 -13.42 10.53
N GLU A 369 -4.95 -13.23 9.35
CA GLU A 369 -6.32 -12.75 9.22
C GLU A 369 -7.30 -13.80 9.77
N GLN A 370 -7.11 -15.09 9.46
CA GLN A 370 -7.91 -16.16 10.06
C GLN A 370 -7.85 -16.15 11.59
N LEU A 371 -6.67 -15.94 12.18
CA LEU A 371 -6.50 -15.83 13.64
C LEU A 371 -7.21 -14.61 14.22
N TYR A 372 -7.16 -13.46 13.52
CA TYR A 372 -7.91 -12.28 13.91
C TYR A 372 -9.41 -12.59 13.98
N TRP A 373 -9.98 -13.15 12.90
CA TRP A 373 -11.39 -13.56 12.89
C TRP A 373 -11.70 -14.58 13.98
N GLN A 374 -10.84 -15.58 14.18
CA GLN A 374 -11.00 -16.61 15.22
C GLN A 374 -11.11 -16.00 16.62
N SER A 375 -10.39 -14.91 16.93
CA SER A 375 -10.46 -14.25 18.24
C SER A 375 -11.85 -13.64 18.57
N PHE A 376 -12.67 -13.36 17.55
CA PHE A 376 -14.05 -12.86 17.69
C PHE A 376 -15.11 -13.95 17.50
N ASN A 377 -14.70 -15.18 17.18
CA ASN A 377 -15.63 -16.26 16.86
C ASN A 377 -16.43 -16.71 18.10
N GLU A 378 -17.74 -16.85 17.91
CA GLU A 378 -18.69 -17.27 18.94
C GLU A 378 -19.74 -18.23 18.38
N TRP A 379 -20.47 -18.90 19.27
CA TRP A 379 -21.57 -19.78 18.86
C TRP A 379 -22.75 -18.98 18.31
N PRO A 380 -23.53 -19.55 17.36
CA PRO A 380 -24.71 -18.89 16.81
C PRO A 380 -25.74 -18.59 17.90
N LYS A 381 -26.21 -17.34 17.93
CA LYS A 381 -27.36 -16.84 18.70
C LYS A 381 -28.61 -16.74 17.81
N GLY A 382 -28.45 -16.88 16.50
CA GLY A 382 -29.50 -16.87 15.49
C GLY A 382 -29.01 -17.51 14.19
N THR A 383 -29.83 -17.43 13.14
CA THR A 383 -29.46 -17.89 11.80
C THR A 383 -28.59 -16.86 11.08
N ILE A 384 -28.16 -17.15 9.85
CA ILE A 384 -27.67 -16.12 8.93
C ILE A 384 -28.77 -15.09 8.65
N SER A 385 -28.39 -13.90 8.16
CA SER A 385 -29.33 -12.84 7.77
C SER A 385 -30.31 -13.33 6.68
N ALA A 386 -31.52 -12.78 6.68
CA ALA A 386 -32.56 -13.14 5.71
C ALA A 386 -32.08 -12.90 4.27
N ARG A 387 -31.42 -11.76 4.04
CA ARG A 387 -30.75 -11.43 2.77
C ARG A 387 -29.75 -12.50 2.35
N ALA A 388 -28.81 -12.87 3.23
CA ALA A 388 -27.81 -13.88 2.91
C ALA A 388 -28.42 -15.24 2.61
N PHE A 389 -29.48 -15.62 3.32
CA PHE A 389 -30.21 -16.85 3.02
C PHE A 389 -30.84 -16.80 1.62
N GLN A 390 -31.51 -15.70 1.28
CA GLN A 390 -32.15 -15.53 -0.02
C GLN A 390 -31.13 -15.56 -1.17
N THR A 391 -30.05 -14.78 -1.08
CA THR A 391 -29.08 -14.66 -2.17
C THR A 391 -28.15 -15.85 -2.28
N ASP A 392 -27.63 -16.34 -1.15
CA ASP A 392 -26.51 -17.29 -1.17
C ASP A 392 -27.01 -18.74 -1.12
N ILE A 393 -28.20 -18.97 -0.56
CA ILE A 393 -28.76 -20.31 -0.35
C ILE A 393 -29.93 -20.61 -1.28
N ALA A 394 -30.93 -19.72 -1.35
CA ALA A 394 -32.07 -19.91 -2.24
C ALA A 394 -31.74 -19.60 -3.71
N GLY A 395 -30.73 -18.74 -3.94
CA GLY A 395 -30.32 -18.33 -5.29
C GLY A 395 -31.24 -17.25 -5.89
N ASP A 396 -31.94 -16.50 -5.04
CA ASP A 396 -32.86 -15.44 -5.43
C ASP A 396 -32.27 -14.06 -5.18
N TRP A 397 -32.67 -13.07 -5.98
CA TRP A 397 -32.29 -11.67 -5.75
C TRP A 397 -32.96 -11.12 -4.51
N ASP A 398 -32.20 -10.44 -3.66
CA ASP A 398 -32.77 -9.63 -2.58
C ASP A 398 -33.29 -8.31 -3.16
N LEU A 399 -34.61 -8.14 -3.13
CA LEU A 399 -35.31 -6.93 -3.57
C LEU A 399 -35.83 -6.13 -2.37
N SER A 400 -35.34 -6.42 -1.17
CA SER A 400 -35.69 -5.68 0.04
C SER A 400 -35.24 -4.23 -0.07
N TYR A 401 -36.03 -3.35 0.51
CA TYR A 401 -35.73 -1.92 0.52
C TYR A 401 -34.56 -1.65 1.45
N GLU A 402 -33.43 -1.23 0.88
CA GLU A 402 -32.20 -0.86 1.60
C GLU A 402 -31.98 0.66 1.49
N PRO A 403 -32.28 1.45 2.56
CA PRO A 403 -32.35 2.91 2.48
C PRO A 403 -31.04 3.61 2.11
N LEU A 404 -29.89 3.11 2.58
CA LEU A 404 -28.60 3.76 2.33
C LEU A 404 -28.17 3.55 0.88
N GLY A 405 -28.33 2.35 0.36
CA GLY A 405 -28.12 2.01 -1.04
C GLY A 405 -29.05 2.80 -1.96
N ALA A 406 -30.33 2.92 -1.61
CA ALA A 406 -31.28 3.75 -2.34
C ALA A 406 -30.86 5.24 -2.35
N LEU A 407 -30.43 5.78 -1.21
CA LEU A 407 -29.90 7.15 -1.11
C LEU A 407 -28.65 7.35 -1.97
N LYS A 408 -27.67 6.44 -1.86
CA LYS A 408 -26.43 6.48 -2.65
C LYS A 408 -26.71 6.38 -4.15
N HIS A 409 -27.62 5.51 -4.54
CA HIS A 409 -28.06 5.37 -5.93
C HIS A 409 -28.73 6.66 -6.43
N THR A 410 -29.64 7.24 -5.65
CA THR A 410 -30.32 8.51 -5.95
C THR A 410 -29.32 9.64 -6.18
N ILE A 411 -28.34 9.79 -5.27
CA ILE A 411 -27.29 10.81 -5.40
C ILE A 411 -26.40 10.53 -6.62
N SER A 412 -25.98 9.28 -6.82
CA SER A 412 -25.14 8.90 -7.96
C SER A 412 -25.85 9.13 -9.31
N ALA A 413 -27.14 8.82 -9.39
CA ALA A 413 -27.95 9.06 -10.58
C ALA A 413 -28.11 10.56 -10.84
N MET A 414 -28.39 11.37 -9.81
CA MET A 414 -28.45 12.82 -9.91
C MET A 414 -27.11 13.42 -10.37
N GLU A 415 -25.99 12.87 -9.93
CA GLU A 415 -24.66 13.38 -10.29
C GLU A 415 -24.23 13.09 -11.73
N LYS A 416 -24.98 12.28 -12.49
CA LYS A 416 -24.75 12.13 -13.94
C LYS A 416 -25.04 13.43 -14.70
N ASP A 417 -26.03 14.20 -14.27
CA ASP A 417 -26.35 15.55 -14.75
C ASP A 417 -26.66 16.46 -13.54
N PRO A 418 -25.63 16.93 -12.82
CA PRO A 418 -25.80 17.53 -11.51
C PRO A 418 -26.54 18.88 -11.62
N PRO A 419 -27.63 19.08 -10.86
CA PRO A 419 -28.30 20.38 -10.79
C PRO A 419 -27.35 21.47 -10.31
N ALA A 420 -27.53 22.72 -10.78
CA ALA A 420 -26.66 23.84 -10.41
C ALA A 420 -26.59 24.13 -8.89
N TRP A 421 -27.59 23.66 -8.14
CA TRP A 421 -27.65 23.77 -6.68
C TRP A 421 -27.02 22.60 -5.91
N TRP A 422 -26.47 21.61 -6.61
CA TRP A 422 -25.80 20.46 -6.03
C TRP A 422 -24.29 20.49 -6.30
N LYS A 423 -23.50 20.20 -5.27
CA LYS A 423 -22.07 19.93 -5.38
C LYS A 423 -21.87 18.42 -5.40
N SER A 424 -21.32 17.91 -6.51
CA SER A 424 -20.97 16.48 -6.61
C SER A 424 -20.05 16.05 -5.47
N ARG A 425 -20.36 14.88 -4.91
CA ARG A 425 -19.70 14.32 -3.73
C ARG A 425 -18.70 13.23 -4.08
N GLY A 426 -18.88 12.59 -5.24
CA GLY A 426 -18.00 11.57 -5.75
C GLY A 426 -18.02 10.27 -4.93
N THR A 427 -17.25 9.29 -5.39
CA THR A 427 -17.21 7.94 -4.82
C THR A 427 -16.59 7.91 -3.43
N ALA A 428 -15.53 8.69 -3.18
CA ALA A 428 -14.84 8.68 -1.89
C ALA A 428 -15.75 9.01 -0.69
N LEU A 429 -16.65 10.00 -0.83
CA LEU A 429 -17.62 10.31 0.22
C LEU A 429 -18.74 9.27 0.29
N SER A 430 -19.17 8.72 -0.87
CA SER A 430 -20.15 7.64 -0.91
C SER A 430 -19.65 6.39 -0.16
N ASP A 431 -18.39 6.01 -0.38
CA ASP A 431 -17.74 4.84 0.22
C ASP A 431 -17.48 5.00 1.72
N ALA A 432 -17.39 6.25 2.19
CA ALA A 432 -17.22 6.59 3.59
C ALA A 432 -18.50 6.43 4.41
N VAL A 433 -19.70 6.59 3.82
CA VAL A 433 -20.97 6.42 4.55
C VAL A 433 -21.33 4.95 4.68
N ARG A 434 -21.40 4.43 5.91
CA ARG A 434 -21.71 3.02 6.19
C ARG A 434 -22.68 2.90 7.36
N TYR A 435 -23.27 1.72 7.51
CA TYR A 435 -24.04 1.41 8.72
C TYR A 435 -23.09 1.19 9.91
N PRO A 436 -23.45 1.65 11.13
CA PRO A 436 -22.77 1.21 12.35
C PRO A 436 -22.87 -0.31 12.48
N ALA A 437 -21.73 -0.99 12.58
CA ALA A 437 -21.64 -2.43 12.78
C ALA A 437 -21.81 -2.81 14.25
N THR A 438 -21.39 -1.93 15.16
CA THR A 438 -21.52 -2.10 16.61
C THR A 438 -22.40 -0.99 17.23
N ASP A 439 -22.83 -1.19 18.48
CA ASP A 439 -23.50 -0.14 19.27
C ASP A 439 -22.51 0.88 19.88
N SER A 440 -21.39 1.13 19.20
CA SER A 440 -20.37 2.09 19.60
C SER A 440 -20.80 3.52 19.28
N VAL A 441 -20.84 4.36 20.32
CA VAL A 441 -21.14 5.80 20.21
C VAL A 441 -20.15 6.52 19.30
N LYS A 442 -18.87 6.10 19.31
CA LYS A 442 -17.85 6.66 18.42
C LYS A 442 -18.22 6.30 16.98
N GLU A 443 -18.35 5.01 16.69
CA GLU A 443 -18.67 4.56 15.33
C GLU A 443 -19.94 5.23 14.79
N TRP A 444 -21.03 5.19 15.54
CA TRP A 444 -22.27 5.86 15.17
C TRP A 444 -22.07 7.36 14.86
N GLY A 445 -21.32 8.08 15.70
CA GLY A 445 -21.02 9.47 15.45
C GLY A 445 -20.15 9.70 14.20
N ASP A 446 -19.23 8.78 13.87
CA ASP A 446 -18.44 8.85 12.62
C ASP A 446 -19.36 8.67 11.40
N GLU A 447 -20.30 7.72 11.44
CA GLU A 447 -21.25 7.48 10.34
C GLU A 447 -22.26 8.64 10.16
N VAL A 448 -22.74 9.23 11.25
CA VAL A 448 -23.59 10.43 11.20
C VAL A 448 -22.85 11.59 10.52
N LEU A 449 -21.57 11.78 10.83
CA LEU A 449 -20.76 12.81 10.19
C LEU A 449 -20.55 12.51 8.69
N ALA A 450 -20.22 11.27 8.34
CA ALA A 450 -20.05 10.88 6.95
C ALA A 450 -21.34 11.10 6.14
N LEU A 451 -22.51 10.74 6.70
CA LEU A 451 -23.81 10.96 6.05
C LEU A 451 -24.14 12.46 5.88
N ASP A 452 -23.88 13.30 6.89
CA ASP A 452 -24.05 14.76 6.80
C ASP A 452 -23.15 15.36 5.71
N GLN A 453 -21.88 14.93 5.66
CA GLN A 453 -20.95 15.34 4.61
C GLN A 453 -21.37 14.83 3.24
N TYR A 454 -21.92 13.64 3.13
CA TYR A 454 -22.34 13.10 1.84
C TYR A 454 -23.63 13.75 1.34
N LEU A 455 -24.63 13.96 2.19
CA LEU A 455 -25.94 14.48 1.78
C LEU A 455 -26.06 16.00 1.96
N VAL A 456 -25.91 16.50 3.18
CA VAL A 456 -26.28 17.88 3.55
C VAL A 456 -25.31 18.89 2.94
N GLU A 457 -24.01 18.61 2.99
CA GLU A 457 -22.98 19.47 2.41
C GLU A 457 -22.99 19.49 0.86
N GLY A 458 -23.84 18.69 0.21
CA GLY A 458 -24.08 18.76 -1.23
C GLY A 458 -24.86 20.00 -1.66
N PHE A 459 -25.72 20.56 -0.80
CA PHE A 459 -26.58 21.69 -1.14
C PHE A 459 -25.82 23.03 -1.17
N LEU A 460 -25.79 23.68 -2.33
CA LEU A 460 -25.12 24.96 -2.55
C LEU A 460 -26.06 26.14 -2.22
N GLN A 461 -25.69 26.93 -1.22
CA GLN A 461 -26.50 28.05 -0.73
C GLN A 461 -26.79 29.13 -1.80
N LYS A 462 -25.78 29.53 -2.59
CA LYS A 462 -25.92 30.62 -3.56
C LYS A 462 -26.88 30.26 -4.71
N PRO A 463 -26.71 29.15 -5.45
CA PRO A 463 -27.66 28.73 -6.47
C PRO A 463 -29.08 28.50 -5.92
N LEU A 464 -29.23 27.92 -4.72
CA LEU A 464 -30.55 27.78 -4.09
C LEU A 464 -31.21 29.13 -3.79
N SER A 465 -30.41 30.12 -3.38
CA SER A 465 -30.90 31.48 -3.14
C SER A 465 -31.41 32.12 -4.42
N ASP A 466 -30.73 31.87 -5.54
CA ASP A 466 -31.14 32.37 -6.85
C ASP A 466 -32.47 31.75 -7.28
N VAL A 467 -32.65 30.43 -7.10
CA VAL A 467 -33.94 29.75 -7.34
C VAL A 467 -35.07 30.36 -6.49
N ALA A 468 -34.85 30.55 -5.19
CA ALA A 468 -35.86 31.09 -4.30
C ALA A 468 -36.28 32.52 -4.69
N LYS A 469 -35.30 33.38 -5.00
CA LYS A 469 -35.54 34.78 -5.43
C LYS A 469 -36.26 34.85 -6.77
N SER A 470 -35.91 33.99 -7.73
CA SER A 470 -36.62 33.92 -9.02
C SER A 470 -38.09 33.53 -8.85
N GLY A 471 -38.45 32.76 -7.82
CA GLY A 471 -39.83 32.48 -7.44
C GLY A 471 -40.46 33.48 -6.47
N GLY A 472 -39.87 34.67 -6.31
CA GLY A 472 -40.45 35.77 -5.51
C GLY A 472 -40.29 35.64 -4.00
N ARG A 473 -39.44 34.72 -3.51
CA ARG A 473 -39.16 34.58 -2.06
C ARG A 473 -38.06 35.53 -1.61
N SER A 474 -38.18 36.02 -0.38
CA SER A 474 -37.12 36.81 0.26
C SER A 474 -36.14 35.89 0.98
N ILE A 475 -34.83 36.14 0.83
CA ILE A 475 -33.77 35.33 1.45
C ILE A 475 -32.90 36.23 2.34
N GLU A 476 -32.77 35.86 3.61
CA GLU A 476 -31.86 36.57 4.52
C GLU A 476 -30.41 36.09 4.34
N PRO A 477 -29.42 37.02 4.35
CA PRO A 477 -28.01 36.66 4.14
C PRO A 477 -27.42 35.64 5.13
N LYS A 478 -28.01 35.51 6.32
CA LYS A 478 -27.53 34.62 7.39
C LYS A 478 -28.09 33.20 7.32
N TRP A 479 -29.05 32.93 6.44
CA TRP A 479 -29.67 31.61 6.35
C TRP A 479 -28.72 30.59 5.73
N ALA A 480 -28.58 29.44 6.39
CA ALA A 480 -27.80 28.31 5.90
C ALA A 480 -28.52 27.59 4.74
N SER A 481 -27.78 26.73 4.02
CA SER A 481 -28.24 26.03 2.80
C SER A 481 -29.59 25.34 2.96
N LEU A 482 -29.83 24.61 4.05
CA LEU A 482 -31.11 23.92 4.28
C LEU A 482 -32.29 24.89 4.47
N ARG A 483 -32.10 26.03 5.14
CA ARG A 483 -33.17 27.03 5.27
C ARG A 483 -33.47 27.70 3.93
N VAL A 484 -32.44 27.94 3.12
CA VAL A 484 -32.60 28.45 1.75
C VAL A 484 -33.28 27.42 0.84
N LEU A 485 -32.95 26.13 0.98
CA LEU A 485 -33.60 25.02 0.27
C LEU A 485 -35.12 25.00 0.53
N GLN A 486 -35.54 25.22 1.78
CA GLN A 486 -36.96 25.31 2.13
C GLN A 486 -37.67 26.41 1.32
N GLU A 487 -37.06 27.59 1.21
CA GLU A 487 -37.65 28.69 0.43
C GLU A 487 -37.61 28.42 -1.08
N ALA A 488 -36.57 27.75 -1.57
CA ALA A 488 -36.48 27.31 -2.96
C ALA A 488 -37.57 26.29 -3.31
N LEU A 489 -37.92 25.39 -2.39
CA LEU A 489 -39.04 24.45 -2.55
C LEU A 489 -40.39 25.18 -2.64
N VAL A 490 -40.61 26.21 -1.81
CA VAL A 490 -41.83 27.03 -1.89
C VAL A 490 -41.90 27.80 -3.20
N ALA A 491 -40.78 28.37 -3.65
CA ALA A 491 -40.66 28.99 -4.98
C ALA A 491 -40.97 28.03 -6.15
N LYS A 492 -40.79 26.72 -5.94
CA LYS A 492 -41.11 25.65 -6.90
C LYS A 492 -42.53 25.07 -6.75
N GLY A 493 -43.34 25.63 -5.86
CA GLY A 493 -44.76 25.29 -5.73
C GLY A 493 -45.13 24.40 -4.54
N ALA A 494 -44.19 24.08 -3.64
CA ALA A 494 -44.52 23.43 -2.38
C ALA A 494 -45.20 24.41 -1.41
N THR A 495 -46.09 23.93 -0.54
CA THR A 495 -46.60 24.74 0.57
C THR A 495 -45.51 24.96 1.62
N GLU A 496 -45.60 26.02 2.42
CA GLU A 496 -44.58 26.29 3.46
C GLU A 496 -44.45 25.15 4.47
N ASP A 497 -45.56 24.53 4.86
CA ASP A 497 -45.59 23.37 5.75
C ASP A 497 -44.96 22.14 5.10
N HIS A 498 -45.27 21.87 3.83
CA HIS A 498 -44.71 20.74 3.11
C HIS A 498 -43.19 20.90 2.92
N ALA A 499 -42.74 22.09 2.50
CA ALA A 499 -41.31 22.39 2.35
C ALA A 499 -40.56 22.24 3.69
N LYS A 500 -41.19 22.66 4.81
CA LYS A 500 -40.62 22.49 6.15
C LYS A 500 -40.46 21.01 6.51
N LEU A 501 -41.49 20.20 6.23
CA LEU A 501 -41.45 18.75 6.49
C LEU A 501 -40.36 18.05 5.68
N LEU A 502 -40.19 18.39 4.40
CA LEU A 502 -39.17 17.80 3.53
C LEU A 502 -37.73 18.09 3.98
N VAL A 503 -37.48 19.31 4.47
CA VAL A 503 -36.12 19.68 4.88
C VAL A 503 -35.80 19.20 6.32
N GLN A 504 -36.82 18.85 7.10
CA GLN A 504 -36.68 18.49 8.52
C GLN A 504 -35.74 17.29 8.77
N PRO A 505 -35.77 16.18 8.01
CA PRO A 505 -34.85 15.06 8.22
C PRO A 505 -33.37 15.47 8.10
N MET A 506 -33.04 16.26 7.07
CA MET A 506 -31.68 16.77 6.87
C MET A 506 -31.26 17.79 7.94
N GLN A 507 -32.20 18.60 8.44
CA GLN A 507 -31.93 19.50 9.58
C GLN A 507 -31.65 18.70 10.87
N LYS A 508 -32.41 17.63 11.11
CA LYS A 508 -32.18 16.72 12.25
C LYS A 508 -30.83 16.04 12.13
N LEU A 509 -30.47 15.53 10.95
CA LEU A 509 -29.14 14.95 10.69
C LEU A 509 -28.01 15.95 10.97
N HIS A 510 -28.13 17.17 10.44
CA HIS A 510 -27.10 18.20 10.61
C HIS A 510 -26.95 18.65 12.08
N ALA A 511 -28.07 18.76 12.80
CA ALA A 511 -28.08 19.04 14.23
C ALA A 511 -27.43 17.89 15.02
N LEU A 512 -27.81 16.64 14.73
CA LEU A 512 -27.27 15.45 15.35
C LEU A 512 -25.75 15.36 15.17
N ARG A 513 -25.24 15.61 13.96
CA ARG A 513 -23.80 15.70 13.66
C ARG A 513 -23.08 16.70 14.55
N THR A 514 -23.70 17.83 14.86
CA THR A 514 -23.14 18.83 15.77
C THR A 514 -23.14 18.33 17.22
N GLU A 515 -24.17 17.60 17.64
CA GLU A 515 -24.31 17.05 18.99
C GLU A 515 -23.35 15.90 19.30
N VAL A 516 -23.07 15.04 18.32
CA VAL A 516 -22.31 13.80 18.53
C VAL A 516 -20.82 13.94 18.20
N ARG A 517 -20.47 14.81 17.23
CA ARG A 517 -19.10 15.05 16.75
C ARG A 517 -18.61 16.49 16.85
N GLY A 518 -19.50 17.47 17.01
CA GLY A 518 -19.12 18.87 17.19
C GLY A 518 -18.72 19.20 18.63
N HIS A 519 -18.51 20.50 18.90
CA HIS A 519 -18.21 21.04 20.24
C HIS A 519 -19.42 21.09 21.17
N ALA A 520 -20.34 20.12 21.06
CA ALA A 520 -21.52 20.09 21.91
C ALA A 520 -21.17 19.75 23.36
N SER A 521 -22.00 20.20 24.29
CA SER A 521 -21.86 19.85 25.70
C SER A 521 -22.10 18.35 25.90
N THR A 522 -21.42 17.77 26.89
CA THR A 522 -21.53 16.36 27.27
C THR A 522 -22.98 15.93 27.49
N GLU A 523 -23.83 16.83 28.00
CA GLU A 523 -25.25 16.55 28.28
C GLU A 523 -26.09 16.38 27.01
N LYS A 524 -25.89 17.21 25.97
CA LYS A 524 -26.60 17.04 24.70
C LYS A 524 -26.24 15.71 24.03
N LYS A 525 -24.95 15.36 24.05
CA LYS A 525 -24.48 14.09 23.50
C LYS A 525 -25.09 12.89 24.23
N LYS A 526 -25.12 12.91 25.57
CA LYS A 526 -25.77 11.85 26.37
C LYS A 526 -27.26 11.71 26.04
N LYS A 527 -27.96 12.85 25.90
CA LYS A 527 -29.37 12.87 25.54
C LYS A 527 -29.62 12.21 24.17
N ALA A 528 -28.89 12.62 23.15
CA ALA A 528 -29.02 12.04 21.80
C ALA A 528 -28.76 10.53 21.77
N ILE A 529 -27.76 10.04 22.53
CA ILE A 529 -27.47 8.60 22.66
C ILE A 529 -28.63 7.87 23.36
N SER A 530 -29.17 8.46 24.42
CA SER A 530 -30.27 7.88 25.18
C SER A 530 -31.54 7.78 24.33
N GLU A 531 -31.88 8.84 23.59
CA GLU A 531 -33.04 8.87 22.69
C GLU A 531 -32.88 7.83 21.57
N ALA A 532 -31.71 7.78 20.92
CA ALA A 532 -31.43 6.79 19.88
C ALA A 532 -31.62 5.34 20.36
N ARG A 533 -31.16 5.01 21.58
CA ARG A 533 -31.30 3.67 22.15
C ARG A 533 -32.71 3.37 22.65
N THR A 534 -33.39 4.36 23.24
CA THR A 534 -34.71 4.16 23.84
C THR A 534 -35.78 4.01 22.76
N ASP A 535 -35.71 4.86 21.72
CA ASP A 535 -36.76 4.95 20.71
C ASP A 535 -36.58 3.94 19.57
N TYR A 536 -35.33 3.52 19.31
CA TYR A 536 -34.99 2.62 18.18
C TYR A 536 -34.28 1.33 18.63
N GLY A 537 -34.04 1.14 19.93
CA GLY A 537 -33.38 -0.05 20.48
C GLY A 537 -31.84 -0.01 20.42
N ASN A 538 -31.26 0.41 19.30
CA ASN A 538 -29.81 0.55 19.15
C ASN A 538 -29.42 1.67 18.16
N LEU A 539 -28.13 2.02 18.13
CA LEU A 539 -27.61 3.11 17.31
C LEU A 539 -27.65 2.84 15.80
N ARG A 540 -27.62 1.57 15.38
CA ARG A 540 -27.73 1.17 13.97
C ARG A 540 -29.15 1.37 13.46
N GLU A 541 -30.16 0.94 14.22
CA GLU A 541 -31.57 1.14 13.86
C GLU A 541 -31.93 2.63 13.81
N HIS A 542 -31.44 3.41 14.77
CA HIS A 542 -31.57 4.87 14.71
C HIS A 542 -30.93 5.46 13.45
N PHE A 543 -29.71 5.05 13.09
CA PHE A 543 -29.07 5.50 11.85
C PHE A 543 -29.87 5.11 10.61
N THR A 544 -30.37 3.87 10.56
CA THR A 544 -31.24 3.37 9.47
C THR A 544 -32.50 4.21 9.32
N HIS A 545 -33.14 4.58 10.43
CA HIS A 545 -34.28 5.48 10.41
C HIS A 545 -33.91 6.87 9.88
N VAL A 546 -32.81 7.47 10.34
CA VAL A 546 -32.34 8.78 9.85
C VAL A 546 -32.07 8.76 8.35
N VAL A 547 -31.40 7.72 7.84
CA VAL A 547 -31.14 7.55 6.40
C VAL A 547 -32.46 7.40 5.64
N THR A 548 -33.40 6.61 6.14
CA THR A 548 -34.72 6.40 5.50
C THR A 548 -35.49 7.70 5.33
N GLU A 549 -35.54 8.53 6.38
CA GLU A 549 -36.23 9.81 6.32
C GLU A 549 -35.52 10.81 5.39
N CYS A 550 -34.19 10.79 5.36
CA CYS A 550 -33.39 11.62 4.46
C CYS A 550 -33.51 11.21 2.99
N GLU A 551 -33.53 9.91 2.71
CA GLU A 551 -33.72 9.34 1.37
C GLU A 551 -35.07 9.76 0.80
N ARG A 552 -36.15 9.53 1.54
CA ARG A 552 -37.52 9.89 1.12
C ARG A 552 -37.65 11.38 0.87
N ALA A 553 -37.09 12.19 1.77
CA ALA A 553 -37.05 13.63 1.62
C ALA A 553 -36.30 14.07 0.35
N LEU A 554 -35.13 13.49 0.08
CA LEU A 554 -34.36 13.82 -1.11
C LEU A 554 -35.11 13.42 -2.38
N ALA A 555 -35.67 12.22 -2.44
CA ALA A 555 -36.44 11.74 -3.59
C ALA A 555 -37.60 12.69 -3.93
N GLU A 556 -38.33 13.15 -2.92
CA GLU A 556 -39.45 14.09 -3.11
C GLU A 556 -38.97 15.52 -3.46
N ILE A 557 -37.84 15.96 -2.91
CA ILE A 557 -37.21 17.23 -3.31
C ILE A 557 -36.85 17.19 -4.80
N LEU A 558 -36.22 16.10 -5.27
CA LEU A 558 -35.87 15.95 -6.68
C LEU A 558 -37.11 16.00 -7.57
N ARG A 559 -38.22 15.39 -7.14
CA ARG A 559 -39.50 15.46 -7.83
C ARG A 559 -40.03 16.90 -7.94
N ILE A 560 -39.97 17.70 -6.86
CA ILE A 560 -40.41 19.11 -6.85
C ILE A 560 -39.51 20.00 -7.72
N PHE A 561 -38.23 19.67 -7.82
CA PHE A 561 -37.30 20.37 -8.70
C PHE A 561 -37.35 19.89 -10.17
N ASP A 562 -38.31 19.00 -10.51
CA ASP A 562 -38.47 18.38 -11.82
C ASP A 562 -37.20 17.64 -12.33
N ILE A 563 -36.39 17.11 -11.40
CA ILE A 563 -35.21 16.31 -11.74
C ILE A 563 -35.64 14.88 -12.04
N LYS A 564 -35.46 14.47 -13.29
CA LYS A 564 -35.70 13.08 -13.72
C LYS A 564 -34.41 12.28 -13.54
N LEU A 565 -34.50 11.22 -12.75
CA LEU A 565 -33.42 10.24 -12.64
C LEU A 565 -33.67 9.16 -13.69
N ASP A 566 -32.75 9.01 -14.64
CA ASP A 566 -32.78 7.88 -15.56
C ASP A 566 -32.55 6.60 -14.74
N SER A 567 -33.50 5.66 -14.87
CA SER A 567 -33.55 4.39 -14.13
C SER A 567 -32.37 3.49 -14.45
#